data_AF-A0A9D8XQE5-F1
#
_entry.id   AF-A0A9D8XQE5-F1
#
_cell.length_a   1.000
_cell.length_b   1.000
_cell.length_c   1.000
_cell.angle_alpha   90.00
_cell.angle_beta   90.00
_cell.angle_gamma   90.00
#
_symmetry.space_group_name_H-M   'P 1'
#
loop_
_entity.id
_entity.type
_entity.pdbx_description
1 polymer ?
#
loop_
_entity_poly.entity_id
_entity_poly.type
_entity_poly.pdbx_seq_one_letter_code
_entity_poly.pdbx_strand_id
1 'polypeptide(L)'
;MIFVESTSSKVVCSGLTFTVFGGFFDSGCFVKFGDVVAVVESFSNDRLTVVVPDIAGDFQCSVVDGSGYSVDLGNVKVGSPADVPVYNFVRNYGLGDFEDFVEGLFPKGVLFDFSAGTILRKIVTGIAKALRYLWGFVVTILKALNPLHTDDFDEWERELGLPEIGVVTANSDDRRREIYRTGFAFGGCSINFYKRILALMKVDADIFEYLYNSEKFSGVDFGNDDPNFYMMIRFRVPLLAYEYFRSGVSTAGDLLLDFSNYSVESVFERIKQAHVKIIYSYLTPRNMVVVTSSGAAIVTSNGERLIAYTYPE
;
A
#
# COMPACT_ATOMS: atom_id res chain seq x y z
N MET A 1 -13.16 10.72 23.50
CA MET A 1 -14.34 10.66 22.62
C MET A 1 -13.84 10.26 21.26
N ILE A 2 -14.12 9.02 20.87
CA ILE A 2 -13.74 8.48 19.56
C ILE A 2 -14.59 9.12 18.46
N PHE A 3 -13.98 9.31 17.29
CA PHE A 3 -14.65 9.77 16.08
C PHE A 3 -14.35 8.78 14.96
N VAL A 4 -15.32 8.55 14.08
CA VAL A 4 -15.17 7.66 12.92
C VAL A 4 -15.50 8.44 11.67
N GLU A 5 -14.60 8.38 10.68
CA GLU A 5 -14.79 8.98 9.36
C GLU A 5 -15.30 7.96 8.36
N SER A 6 -14.67 6.78 8.31
CA SER A 6 -14.94 5.78 7.28
C SER A 6 -14.42 4.40 7.67
N THR A 7 -14.78 3.40 6.85
CA THR A 7 -14.38 1.99 7.01
C THR A 7 -13.81 1.47 5.69
N SER A 8 -12.88 0.52 5.73
CA SER A 8 -12.23 -0.03 4.53
C SER A 8 -13.19 -0.67 3.52
N SER A 9 -14.25 -1.34 3.97
CA SER A 9 -15.30 -1.92 3.12
C SER A 9 -16.58 -2.20 3.91
N LYS A 10 -17.73 -2.24 3.22
CA LYS A 10 -19.03 -2.70 3.79
C LYS A 10 -19.24 -4.20 3.63
N VAL A 11 -18.39 -4.87 2.86
CA VAL A 11 -18.35 -6.33 2.70
C VAL A 11 -16.95 -6.81 3.03
N VAL A 12 -16.85 -7.71 4.01
CA VAL A 12 -15.60 -8.26 4.53
C VAL A 12 -15.69 -9.78 4.63
N CYS A 13 -14.54 -10.46 4.73
CA CYS A 13 -14.48 -11.91 4.94
C CYS A 13 -13.97 -12.21 6.34
N SER A 14 -14.46 -13.30 6.95
CA SER A 14 -13.93 -13.78 8.23
C SER A 14 -12.43 -14.07 8.15
N GLY A 15 -11.71 -13.78 9.24
CA GLY A 15 -10.26 -13.95 9.33
C GLY A 15 -9.42 -12.89 8.58
N LEU A 16 -10.05 -12.00 7.80
CA LEU A 16 -9.36 -10.85 7.21
C LEU A 16 -9.33 -9.65 8.17
N THR A 17 -8.59 -8.62 7.80
CA THR A 17 -8.50 -7.37 8.56
C THR A 17 -9.57 -6.38 8.14
N PHE A 18 -10.21 -5.75 9.11
CA PHE A 18 -11.14 -4.64 8.93
C PHE A 18 -10.54 -3.39 9.59
N THR A 19 -10.44 -2.30 8.83
CA THR A 19 -9.83 -1.05 9.32
C THR A 19 -10.90 0.03 9.44
N VAL A 20 -10.94 0.63 10.62
CA VAL A 20 -11.75 1.81 10.92
C VAL A 20 -10.84 3.03 10.92
N PHE A 21 -11.25 4.07 10.20
CA PHE A 21 -10.57 5.36 10.12
C PHE A 21 -11.30 6.37 10.98
N GLY A 22 -10.55 7.16 11.74
CA GLY A 22 -11.15 8.03 12.72
C GLY A 22 -10.13 8.78 13.56
N GLY A 23 -10.47 9.03 14.82
CA GLY A 23 -9.63 9.74 15.77
C GLY A 23 -9.80 9.25 17.20
N PHE A 24 -8.72 9.38 17.97
CA PHE A 24 -8.63 9.05 19.40
C PHE A 24 -8.77 7.56 19.73
N PHE A 25 -8.31 6.66 18.84
CA PHE A 25 -8.22 5.26 19.21
C PHE A 25 -7.04 5.02 20.16
N ASP A 26 -7.27 4.17 21.16
CA ASP A 26 -6.29 3.78 22.16
C ASP A 26 -6.35 2.26 22.43
N SER A 27 -5.57 1.79 23.40
CA SER A 27 -5.52 0.36 23.74
C SER A 27 -6.81 -0.20 24.34
N GLY A 28 -7.76 0.65 24.74
CA GLY A 28 -9.06 0.25 25.26
C GLY A 28 -10.15 0.16 24.18
N CYS A 29 -9.84 0.60 22.96
CA CYS A 29 -10.80 0.58 21.86
C CYS A 29 -10.92 -0.81 21.23
N PHE A 30 -12.14 -1.22 20.91
CA PHE A 30 -12.42 -2.46 20.19
C PHE A 30 -13.63 -2.30 19.25
N VAL A 31 -13.76 -3.22 18.30
CA VAL A 31 -14.86 -3.22 17.33
C VAL A 31 -15.80 -4.38 17.64
N LYS A 32 -17.10 -4.14 17.57
CA LYS A 32 -18.14 -5.16 17.66
C LYS A 32 -18.79 -5.40 16.30
N PHE A 33 -19.05 -6.66 16.00
CA PHE A 33 -19.90 -7.12 14.91
C PHE A 33 -21.15 -7.75 15.55
N GLY A 34 -22.21 -6.95 15.71
CA GLY A 34 -23.34 -7.31 16.58
C GLY A 34 -22.88 -7.50 18.04
N ASP A 35 -23.06 -8.70 18.57
CA ASP A 35 -22.64 -9.06 19.93
C ASP A 35 -21.20 -9.59 20.02
N VAL A 36 -20.54 -9.81 18.88
CA VAL A 36 -19.20 -10.42 18.82
C VAL A 36 -18.12 -9.35 18.83
N VAL A 37 -17.19 -9.43 19.78
CA VAL A 37 -16.03 -8.53 19.87
C VAL A 37 -14.92 -9.04 18.95
N ALA A 38 -14.46 -8.19 18.04
CA ALA A 38 -13.35 -8.48 17.15
C ALA A 38 -12.01 -8.33 17.87
N VAL A 39 -11.02 -9.13 17.44
CA VAL A 39 -9.66 -9.06 17.98
C VAL A 39 -8.96 -7.84 17.39
N VAL A 40 -8.46 -6.95 18.24
CA VAL A 40 -7.66 -5.80 17.79
C VAL A 40 -6.27 -6.28 17.39
N GLU A 41 -5.90 -6.06 16.13
CA GLU A 41 -4.57 -6.39 15.62
C GLU A 41 -3.60 -5.24 15.86
N SER A 42 -4.02 -4.01 15.55
CA SER A 42 -3.22 -2.81 15.77
C SER A 42 -4.09 -1.57 15.88
N PHE A 43 -3.57 -0.54 16.56
CA PHE A 43 -4.22 0.75 16.67
C PHE A 43 -3.19 1.89 16.60
N SER A 44 -3.63 3.04 16.14
CA SER A 44 -2.97 4.34 16.18
C SER A 44 -4.01 5.41 16.50
N ASN A 45 -3.60 6.65 16.74
CA ASN A 45 -4.55 7.72 17.05
C ASN A 45 -5.64 7.91 15.97
N ASP A 46 -5.39 7.52 14.73
CA ASP A 46 -6.22 7.72 13.56
C ASP A 46 -6.81 6.44 12.94
N ARG A 47 -6.33 5.26 13.36
CA ARG A 47 -6.74 3.98 12.76
C ARG A 47 -6.87 2.88 13.81
N LEU A 48 -7.90 2.05 13.64
CA LEU A 48 -8.08 0.82 14.40
C LEU A 48 -8.24 -0.35 13.42
N THR A 49 -7.33 -1.32 13.48
CA THR A 49 -7.37 -2.52 12.64
C THR A 49 -7.72 -3.72 13.49
N VAL A 50 -8.76 -4.44 13.09
CA VAL A 50 -9.27 -5.62 13.79
C VAL A 50 -9.34 -6.81 12.86
N VAL A 51 -9.22 -8.01 13.41
CA VAL A 51 -9.49 -9.25 12.70
C VAL A 51 -10.99 -9.52 12.72
N VAL A 52 -11.57 -9.70 11.54
CA VAL A 52 -12.99 -10.00 11.39
C VAL A 52 -13.27 -11.38 12.00
N PRO A 53 -14.23 -11.49 12.95
CA PRO A 53 -14.54 -12.76 13.60
C PRO A 53 -15.10 -13.79 12.61
N ASP A 54 -15.02 -15.07 13.00
CA ASP A 54 -15.55 -16.18 12.20
C ASP A 54 -17.08 -16.30 12.33
N ILE A 55 -17.76 -15.35 11.70
CA ILE A 55 -19.21 -15.23 11.63
C ILE A 55 -19.63 -14.91 10.20
N ALA A 56 -20.85 -15.27 9.80
CA ALA A 56 -21.40 -14.97 8.48
C ALA A 56 -22.76 -14.29 8.60
N GLY A 57 -23.01 -13.29 7.75
CA GLY A 57 -24.26 -12.53 7.73
C GLY A 57 -24.06 -11.02 7.72
N ASP A 58 -25.16 -10.29 7.86
CA ASP A 58 -25.16 -8.83 7.96
C ASP A 58 -25.19 -8.43 9.44
N PHE A 59 -24.20 -7.66 9.88
CA PHE A 59 -24.07 -7.23 11.27
C PHE A 59 -24.02 -5.72 11.38
N GLN A 60 -24.71 -5.18 12.39
CA GLN A 60 -24.48 -3.80 12.80
C GLN A 60 -23.12 -3.74 13.49
N CYS A 61 -22.20 -2.97 12.92
CA CYS A 61 -20.87 -2.79 13.50
C CYS A 61 -20.78 -1.51 14.31
N SER A 62 -20.02 -1.54 15.41
CA SER A 62 -19.73 -0.35 16.20
C SER A 62 -18.31 -0.40 16.77
N VAL A 63 -17.73 0.78 17.02
CA VAL A 63 -16.49 0.93 17.78
C VAL A 63 -16.84 1.34 19.18
N VAL A 64 -16.27 0.66 20.17
CA VAL A 64 -16.46 0.97 21.59
C VAL A 64 -15.10 1.37 22.18
N ASP A 65 -15.05 2.48 22.92
CA ASP A 65 -13.85 2.89 23.63
C ASP A 65 -13.73 2.27 25.04
N GLY A 66 -12.60 2.47 25.70
CA GLY A 66 -12.37 1.94 27.05
C GLY A 66 -13.31 2.50 28.13
N SER A 67 -14.05 3.57 27.85
CA SER A 67 -15.06 4.16 28.73
C SER A 67 -16.47 3.59 28.49
N GLY A 68 -16.65 2.77 27.46
CA GLY A 68 -17.93 2.19 27.06
C GLY A 68 -18.74 3.06 26.09
N TYR A 69 -18.17 4.18 25.61
CA TYR A 69 -18.82 4.98 24.57
C TYR A 69 -18.75 4.26 23.23
N SER A 70 -19.88 4.19 22.51
CA SER A 70 -20.03 3.43 21.27
C SER A 70 -20.37 4.35 20.10
N VAL A 71 -19.69 4.15 18.96
CA VAL A 71 -19.97 4.81 17.68
C VAL A 71 -20.39 3.77 16.66
N ASP A 72 -21.55 3.96 16.05
CA ASP A 72 -22.06 3.05 15.03
C ASP A 72 -21.35 3.23 13.69
N LEU A 73 -20.88 2.12 13.14
CA LEU A 73 -20.29 2.02 11.81
C LEU A 73 -21.34 1.67 10.74
N GLY A 74 -22.54 1.30 11.15
CA GLY A 74 -23.60 0.78 10.28
C GLY A 74 -23.43 -0.69 9.92
N ASN A 75 -24.25 -1.17 8.98
CA ASN A 75 -24.25 -2.57 8.57
C ASN A 75 -22.98 -2.94 7.80
N VAL A 76 -22.36 -4.05 8.18
CA VAL A 76 -21.24 -4.70 7.48
C VAL A 76 -21.62 -6.15 7.21
N LYS A 77 -21.50 -6.56 5.95
CA LYS A 77 -21.70 -7.95 5.53
C LYS A 77 -20.41 -8.72 5.73
N VAL A 78 -20.44 -9.77 6.55
CA VAL A 78 -19.35 -10.75 6.66
C VAL A 78 -19.71 -11.97 5.82
N GLY A 79 -18.92 -12.24 4.78
CA GLY A 79 -19.19 -13.26 3.76
C GLY A 79 -17.97 -14.09 3.37
N SER A 80 -18.09 -14.81 2.26
CA SER A 80 -17.00 -15.57 1.65
C SER A 80 -15.95 -14.62 1.04
N PRO A 81 -14.68 -15.03 0.88
CA PRO A 81 -13.69 -14.27 0.10
C PRO A 81 -14.23 -13.78 -1.26
N ALA A 82 -15.06 -14.59 -1.92
CA ALA A 82 -15.65 -14.27 -3.21
C ALA A 82 -16.68 -13.12 -3.17
N ASP A 83 -17.23 -12.80 -1.99
CA ASP A 83 -18.19 -11.69 -1.80
C ASP A 83 -17.48 -10.33 -1.66
N VAL A 84 -16.18 -10.32 -1.36
CA VAL A 84 -15.40 -9.10 -1.26
C VAL A 84 -15.32 -8.46 -2.64
N PRO A 85 -15.46 -7.13 -2.81
CA PRO A 85 -15.30 -6.54 -4.13
C PRO A 85 -13.85 -6.64 -4.61
N VAL A 86 -13.63 -7.24 -5.80
CA VAL A 86 -12.32 -7.41 -6.44
C VAL A 86 -11.53 -6.09 -6.49
N TYR A 87 -12.22 -5.03 -6.92
CA TYR A 87 -11.73 -3.65 -7.00
C TYR A 87 -12.93 -2.70 -7.06
N ASN A 88 -12.84 -1.54 -6.40
CA ASN A 88 -13.87 -0.51 -6.48
C ASN A 88 -14.02 0.11 -7.89
N PHE A 89 -13.02 -0.07 -8.78
CA PHE A 89 -13.03 0.48 -10.13
C PHE A 89 -13.55 -0.47 -11.22
N VAL A 90 -13.66 -1.77 -10.95
CA VAL A 90 -14.12 -2.73 -11.95
C VAL A 90 -15.65 -2.72 -11.98
N ARG A 91 -16.21 -1.77 -12.71
CA ARG A 91 -17.64 -1.67 -12.94
C ARG A 91 -18.07 -2.68 -14.01
N ASN A 92 -19.19 -3.36 -13.76
CA ASN A 92 -19.84 -4.17 -14.79
C ASN A 92 -20.61 -3.23 -15.73
N TYR A 93 -20.03 -2.94 -16.89
CA TYR A 93 -20.69 -2.19 -17.95
C TYR A 93 -21.56 -3.12 -18.79
N GLY A 94 -22.82 -2.74 -18.98
CA GLY A 94 -23.74 -3.37 -19.92
C GLY A 94 -23.40 -3.03 -21.36
N LEU A 95 -24.06 -3.70 -22.31
CA LEU A 95 -23.88 -3.35 -23.73
C LEU A 95 -24.30 -1.90 -24.01
N GLY A 96 -25.38 -1.43 -23.38
CA GLY A 96 -25.87 -0.06 -23.53
C GLY A 96 -24.83 0.99 -23.12
N ASP A 97 -24.10 0.77 -22.03
CA ASP A 97 -23.05 1.70 -21.59
C ASP A 97 -21.94 1.85 -22.64
N PHE A 98 -21.58 0.76 -23.32
CA PHE A 98 -20.60 0.80 -24.42
C PHE A 98 -21.17 1.40 -25.70
N GLU A 99 -22.46 1.17 -25.99
CA GLU A 99 -23.13 1.84 -27.10
C GLU A 99 -23.15 3.35 -26.88
N ASP A 100 -23.57 3.81 -25.70
CA ASP A 100 -23.59 5.22 -25.31
C ASP A 100 -22.17 5.83 -25.35
N PHE A 101 -21.16 5.08 -24.89
CA PHE A 101 -19.76 5.51 -24.97
C PHE A 101 -19.31 5.71 -26.42
N VAL A 102 -19.56 4.73 -27.30
CA VAL A 102 -19.16 4.81 -28.71
C VAL A 102 -19.93 5.91 -29.43
N GLU A 103 -21.23 6.08 -29.16
CA GLU A 103 -22.04 7.17 -29.71
C GLU A 103 -21.53 8.54 -29.24
N GLY A 104 -21.11 8.65 -27.99
CA GLY A 104 -20.50 9.86 -27.43
C GLY A 104 -19.20 10.28 -28.11
N LEU A 105 -18.51 9.37 -28.80
CA LEU A 105 -17.30 9.68 -29.58
C LEU A 105 -17.59 10.31 -30.95
N PHE A 106 -18.82 10.15 -31.46
CA PHE A 106 -19.19 10.74 -32.74
C PHE A 106 -19.59 12.22 -32.59
N PRO A 107 -19.37 13.05 -33.63
CA PRO A 107 -19.88 14.41 -33.64
C PRO A 107 -21.41 14.43 -33.53
N LYS A 108 -21.94 15.41 -32.80
CA LYS A 108 -23.39 15.64 -32.75
C LYS A 108 -23.85 16.28 -34.06
N GLY A 109 -24.82 15.68 -34.75
CA GLY A 109 -25.39 16.27 -35.96
C GLY A 109 -26.33 15.33 -36.72
N VAL A 110 -27.11 15.90 -37.64
CA VAL A 110 -28.15 15.19 -38.43
C VAL A 110 -27.57 14.08 -39.32
N LEU A 111 -26.28 14.17 -39.65
CA LEU A 111 -25.57 13.15 -40.44
C LEU A 111 -25.31 11.85 -39.65
N PHE A 112 -25.33 11.91 -38.32
CA PHE A 112 -25.08 10.77 -37.44
C PHE A 112 -26.40 10.34 -36.80
N ASP A 113 -27.23 9.65 -37.58
CA ASP A 113 -28.49 9.09 -37.10
C ASP A 113 -28.29 7.70 -36.48
N PHE A 114 -28.40 7.64 -35.16
CA PHE A 114 -28.33 6.42 -34.34
C PHE A 114 -29.69 5.77 -34.12
N SER A 115 -30.72 6.16 -34.87
CA SER A 115 -32.03 5.54 -34.80
C SER A 115 -31.99 4.03 -35.06
N ALA A 116 -32.94 3.31 -34.46
CA ALA A 116 -32.99 1.86 -34.55
C ALA A 116 -33.16 1.40 -36.01
N GLY A 117 -32.22 0.56 -36.48
CA GLY A 117 -32.26 -0.03 -37.83
C GLY A 117 -31.29 0.59 -38.83
N THR A 118 -30.67 1.74 -38.53
CA THR A 118 -29.66 2.34 -39.43
C THR A 118 -28.39 1.49 -39.51
N ILE A 119 -27.65 1.62 -40.62
CA ILE A 119 -26.35 0.96 -40.79
C ILE A 119 -25.37 1.47 -39.72
N LEU A 120 -25.42 2.75 -39.40
CA LEU A 120 -24.58 3.36 -38.38
C LEU A 120 -24.83 2.75 -37.00
N ARG A 121 -26.09 2.60 -36.56
CA ARG A 121 -26.39 1.92 -35.29
C ARG A 121 -25.89 0.48 -35.27
N LYS A 122 -25.99 -0.25 -36.39
CA LYS A 122 -25.43 -1.61 -36.49
C LYS A 122 -23.90 -1.64 -36.32
N ILE A 123 -23.19 -0.66 -36.90
CA ILE A 123 -21.73 -0.51 -36.74
C ILE A 123 -21.39 -0.20 -35.28
N VAL A 124 -22.07 0.77 -34.67
CA VAL A 124 -21.88 1.13 -33.25
C VAL A 124 -22.10 -0.07 -32.35
N THR A 125 -23.22 -0.79 -32.51
CA THR A 125 -23.50 -2.01 -31.74
C THR A 125 -22.43 -3.08 -31.96
N GLY A 126 -21.88 -3.20 -33.17
CA GLY A 126 -20.76 -4.10 -33.48
C GLY A 126 -19.49 -3.75 -32.69
N ILE A 127 -19.11 -2.47 -32.70
CA ILE A 127 -17.94 -1.96 -31.96
C ILE A 127 -18.16 -2.11 -30.45
N ALA A 128 -19.33 -1.73 -29.94
CA ALA A 128 -19.69 -1.85 -28.53
C ALA A 128 -19.61 -3.30 -28.03
N LYS A 129 -20.05 -4.27 -28.85
CA LYS A 129 -19.90 -5.70 -28.54
C LYS A 129 -18.42 -6.12 -28.45
N ALA A 130 -17.58 -5.66 -29.38
CA ALA A 130 -16.15 -5.97 -29.35
C ALA A 130 -15.46 -5.35 -28.13
N LEU A 131 -15.77 -4.10 -27.79
CA LEU A 131 -15.26 -3.44 -26.58
C LEU A 131 -15.72 -4.14 -25.31
N ARG A 132 -17.00 -4.53 -25.23
CA ARG A 132 -17.54 -5.30 -24.10
C ARG A 132 -16.81 -6.63 -23.94
N TYR A 133 -16.52 -7.32 -25.03
CA TYR A 133 -15.76 -8.56 -25.01
C TYR A 133 -14.33 -8.35 -24.46
N LEU A 134 -13.63 -7.32 -24.96
CA LEU A 134 -12.30 -6.95 -24.47
C LEU A 134 -12.32 -6.57 -22.99
N TRP A 135 -13.32 -5.80 -22.55
CA TRP A 135 -13.50 -5.46 -21.14
C TRP A 135 -13.71 -6.70 -20.30
N GLY A 136 -14.57 -7.63 -20.74
CA GLY A 136 -14.77 -8.91 -20.04
C GLY A 136 -13.48 -9.71 -19.88
N PHE A 137 -12.61 -9.69 -20.88
CA PHE A 137 -11.28 -10.30 -20.80
C PHE A 137 -10.38 -9.61 -19.77
N VAL A 138 -10.32 -8.27 -19.77
CA VAL A 138 -9.59 -7.49 -18.76
C VAL A 138 -10.09 -7.80 -17.35
N VAL A 139 -11.41 -7.84 -17.14
CA VAL A 139 -12.01 -8.20 -15.85
C VAL A 139 -11.63 -9.61 -15.42
N THR A 140 -11.57 -10.55 -16.37
CA THR A 140 -11.16 -11.94 -16.10
C THR A 140 -9.72 -12.00 -15.64
N ILE A 141 -8.80 -11.30 -16.32
CA ILE A 141 -7.39 -11.21 -15.91
C ILE A 141 -7.29 -10.59 -14.52
N LEU A 142 -7.97 -9.46 -14.27
CA LEU A 142 -7.94 -8.80 -12.98
C LEU A 142 -8.45 -9.69 -11.83
N LYS A 143 -9.44 -10.54 -12.10
CA LYS A 143 -9.92 -11.54 -11.13
C LYS A 143 -8.90 -12.65 -10.90
N ALA A 144 -8.29 -13.19 -11.95
CA ALA A 144 -7.26 -14.23 -11.86
C ALA A 144 -6.00 -13.75 -11.11
N LEU A 145 -5.65 -12.47 -11.26
CA LEU A 145 -4.55 -11.81 -10.54
C LEU A 145 -4.89 -11.49 -9.07
N ASN A 146 -6.16 -11.56 -8.67
CA ASN A 146 -6.54 -11.27 -7.29
C ASN A 146 -6.68 -12.58 -6.49
N PRO A 147 -5.93 -12.79 -5.40
CA PRO A 147 -5.96 -14.02 -4.60
C PRO A 147 -7.35 -14.36 -4.01
N LEU A 148 -8.19 -13.35 -3.77
CA LEU A 148 -9.54 -13.53 -3.20
C LEU A 148 -10.57 -13.92 -4.26
N HIS A 149 -10.23 -13.80 -5.54
CA HIS A 149 -11.15 -14.03 -6.66
C HIS A 149 -10.62 -14.97 -7.73
N THR A 150 -9.38 -15.41 -7.60
CA THR A 150 -8.80 -16.34 -8.56
C THR A 150 -9.55 -17.67 -8.52
N ASP A 151 -9.76 -18.20 -9.72
CA ASP A 151 -10.14 -19.59 -9.98
C ASP A 151 -8.96 -20.37 -10.59
N ASP A 152 -7.88 -19.68 -10.97
CA ASP A 152 -6.66 -20.23 -11.58
C ASP A 152 -5.66 -20.61 -10.48
N PHE A 153 -6.07 -21.55 -9.62
CA PHE A 153 -5.33 -21.94 -8.43
C PHE A 153 -3.94 -22.51 -8.71
N ASP A 154 -3.79 -23.27 -9.80
CA ASP A 154 -2.57 -24.06 -10.06
C ASP A 154 -1.32 -23.18 -10.23
N GLU A 155 -1.46 -21.97 -10.79
CA GLU A 155 -0.36 -21.02 -10.94
C GLU A 155 0.06 -20.45 -9.58
N TRP A 156 -0.93 -19.99 -8.81
CA TRP A 156 -0.73 -19.45 -7.46
C TRP A 156 -0.13 -20.47 -6.51
N GLU A 157 -0.65 -21.70 -6.51
CA GLU A 157 -0.16 -22.76 -5.64
C GLU A 157 1.26 -23.16 -6.01
N ARG A 158 1.60 -23.20 -7.30
CA ARG A 158 2.97 -23.45 -7.75
C ARG A 158 3.93 -22.36 -7.32
N GLU A 159 3.55 -21.09 -7.47
CA GLU A 159 4.39 -19.94 -7.10
C GLU A 159 4.60 -19.84 -5.59
N LEU A 160 3.55 -20.09 -4.80
CA LEU A 160 3.58 -20.00 -3.34
C LEU A 160 4.05 -21.30 -2.65
N GLY A 161 4.28 -22.37 -3.41
CA GLY A 161 4.71 -23.67 -2.86
C GLY A 161 3.62 -24.38 -2.05
N LEU A 162 2.36 -24.25 -2.47
CA LEU A 162 1.19 -24.87 -1.85
C LEU A 162 0.87 -26.24 -2.49
N PRO A 163 0.16 -27.15 -1.79
CA PRO A 163 -0.31 -27.02 -0.40
C PRO A 163 0.84 -27.16 0.62
N GLU A 164 0.79 -26.39 1.70
CA GLU A 164 1.73 -26.52 2.81
C GLU A 164 1.51 -27.86 3.55
N ILE A 165 2.61 -28.50 3.98
CA ILE A 165 2.54 -29.79 4.67
C ILE A 165 1.70 -29.66 5.94
N GLY A 166 0.61 -30.42 6.02
CA GLY A 166 -0.29 -30.44 7.18
C GLY A 166 -1.50 -29.50 7.07
N VAL A 167 -1.60 -28.70 6.00
CA VAL A 167 -2.81 -27.93 5.68
C VAL A 167 -3.69 -28.72 4.73
N VAL A 168 -4.99 -28.80 5.03
CA VAL A 168 -5.98 -29.47 4.18
C VAL A 168 -6.95 -28.43 3.66
N THR A 169 -6.98 -28.25 2.34
CA THR A 169 -7.96 -27.40 1.65
C THR A 169 -9.04 -28.28 1.02
N ALA A 170 -10.29 -28.15 1.46
CA ALA A 170 -11.37 -29.03 1.00
C ALA A 170 -12.18 -28.43 -0.18
N ASN A 171 -12.18 -27.11 -0.32
CA ASN A 171 -12.94 -26.40 -1.35
C ASN A 171 -12.17 -25.19 -1.90
N SER A 172 -12.71 -24.55 -2.93
CA SER A 172 -12.10 -23.38 -3.57
C SER A 172 -11.92 -22.20 -2.62
N ASP A 173 -12.82 -21.98 -1.65
CA ASP A 173 -12.69 -20.89 -0.68
C ASP A 173 -11.56 -21.15 0.33
N ASP A 174 -11.34 -22.40 0.72
CA ASP A 174 -10.18 -22.80 1.53
C ASP A 174 -8.88 -22.56 0.76
N ARG A 175 -8.84 -22.91 -0.53
CA ARG A 175 -7.69 -22.64 -1.41
C ARG A 175 -7.42 -21.14 -1.55
N ARG A 176 -8.45 -20.31 -1.77
CA ARG A 176 -8.29 -18.84 -1.82
C ARG A 176 -7.79 -18.27 -0.50
N ARG A 177 -8.31 -18.75 0.64
CA ARG A 177 -7.83 -18.34 1.96
C ARG A 177 -6.38 -18.74 2.19
N GLU A 178 -5.97 -19.91 1.72
CA GLU A 178 -4.60 -20.39 1.86
C GLU A 178 -3.61 -19.61 0.96
N ILE A 179 -4.00 -19.33 -0.28
CA ILE A 179 -3.27 -18.44 -1.20
C ILE A 179 -3.16 -17.05 -0.60
N TYR A 180 -4.26 -16.50 -0.10
CA TYR A 180 -4.25 -15.20 0.56
C TYR A 180 -3.35 -15.20 1.80
N ARG A 181 -3.50 -16.20 2.68
CA ARG A 181 -2.66 -16.36 3.87
C ARG A 181 -1.18 -16.43 3.48
N THR A 182 -0.81 -17.24 2.50
CA THR A 182 0.62 -17.43 2.17
C THR A 182 1.18 -16.25 1.37
N GLY A 183 0.45 -15.78 0.36
CA GLY A 183 0.86 -14.68 -0.51
C GLY A 183 0.82 -13.30 0.15
N PHE A 184 -0.04 -13.10 1.17
CA PHE A 184 -0.21 -11.80 1.83
C PHE A 184 0.17 -11.80 3.32
N ALA A 185 0.25 -12.95 4.01
CA ALA A 185 0.85 -13.00 5.36
C ALA A 185 2.38 -13.08 5.33
N PHE A 186 3.01 -13.40 4.19
CA PHE A 186 4.34 -12.87 3.88
C PHE A 186 4.20 -11.37 3.67
N GLY A 187 4.25 -10.61 4.76
CA GLY A 187 3.92 -9.19 4.78
C GLY A 187 4.88 -8.28 4.03
N GLY A 188 5.33 -8.59 2.82
CA GLY A 188 6.16 -7.75 1.93
C GLY A 188 5.68 -6.32 1.68
N CYS A 189 4.54 -5.90 2.22
CA CYS A 189 3.86 -4.64 1.89
C CYS A 189 3.47 -3.82 3.12
N SER A 190 3.62 -4.33 4.34
CA SER A 190 3.26 -3.53 5.51
C SER A 190 4.49 -2.78 6.03
N ILE A 191 4.28 -1.54 6.46
CA ILE A 191 5.28 -0.77 7.20
C ILE A 191 5.87 -1.61 8.35
N ASN A 192 5.06 -2.44 8.99
CA ASN A 192 5.47 -3.31 10.09
C ASN A 192 6.45 -4.41 9.67
N PHE A 193 6.28 -5.01 8.49
CA PHE A 193 7.24 -6.00 7.98
C PHE A 193 8.59 -5.37 7.69
N TYR A 194 8.59 -4.24 7.00
CA TYR A 194 9.82 -3.52 6.72
C TYR A 194 10.51 -3.04 8.00
N LYS A 195 9.76 -2.60 9.01
CA LYS A 195 10.28 -2.32 10.36
C LYS A 195 10.89 -3.54 11.04
N ARG A 196 10.32 -4.74 10.88
CA ARG A 196 10.90 -5.99 11.41
C ARG A 196 12.24 -6.33 10.74
N ILE A 197 12.37 -6.10 9.43
CA ILE A 197 13.63 -6.29 8.70
C ILE A 197 14.69 -5.30 9.19
N LEU A 198 14.33 -4.02 9.32
CA LEU A 198 15.24 -3.00 9.89
C LEU A 198 15.69 -3.37 11.31
N ALA A 199 14.76 -3.82 12.16
CA ALA A 199 15.07 -4.28 13.51
C ALA A 199 16.01 -5.50 13.51
N LEU A 200 15.83 -6.45 12.59
CA LEU A 200 16.74 -7.59 12.43
C LEU A 200 18.15 -7.15 12.03
N MET A 201 18.23 -6.14 11.15
CA MET A 201 19.49 -5.52 10.72
C MET A 201 20.06 -4.55 11.77
N LYS A 202 19.37 -4.34 12.90
CA LYS A 202 19.72 -3.39 13.97
C LYS A 202 19.86 -1.95 13.46
N VAL A 203 19.05 -1.58 12.47
CA VAL A 203 19.01 -0.24 11.88
C VAL A 203 17.80 0.51 12.42
N ASP A 204 18.02 1.69 13.00
CA ASP A 204 16.96 2.58 13.43
C ASP A 204 16.50 3.46 12.24
N ALA A 205 15.26 3.27 11.80
CA ALA A 205 14.69 4.01 10.68
C ALA A 205 13.17 4.08 10.78
N ASP A 206 12.64 5.21 10.32
CA ASP A 206 11.21 5.43 10.16
C ASP A 206 10.80 5.12 8.71
N ILE A 207 9.60 4.59 8.51
CA ILE A 207 9.06 4.32 7.18
C ILE A 207 7.77 5.12 7.03
N PHE A 208 7.67 5.84 5.92
CA PHE A 208 6.53 6.65 5.55
C PHE A 208 6.00 6.20 4.20
N GLU A 209 4.69 6.13 4.07
CA GLU A 209 4.01 5.86 2.80
C GLU A 209 3.44 7.17 2.26
N TYR A 210 3.71 7.48 0.98
CA TYR A 210 3.40 8.78 0.40
C TYR A 210 1.88 9.04 0.35
N LEU A 211 1.11 8.03 -0.05
CA LEU A 211 -0.36 8.13 -0.15
C LEU A 211 -0.99 8.57 1.19
N TYR A 212 -0.39 8.18 2.32
CA TYR A 212 -0.91 8.49 3.65
C TYR A 212 -0.25 9.68 4.35
N ASN A 213 0.95 10.08 3.94
CA ASN A 213 1.73 11.12 4.62
C ASN A 213 2.32 12.14 3.65
N SER A 214 1.63 12.49 2.55
CA SER A 214 2.17 13.37 1.49
C SER A 214 2.76 14.69 2.02
N GLU A 215 2.20 15.25 3.09
CA GLU A 215 2.71 16.43 3.79
C GLU A 215 4.14 16.26 4.37
N LYS A 216 4.54 15.03 4.74
CA LYS A 216 5.89 14.71 5.26
C LYS A 216 6.94 14.56 4.16
N PHE A 217 6.52 14.68 2.91
CA PHE A 217 7.34 14.60 1.70
C PHE A 217 7.40 15.95 0.96
N SER A 218 7.11 17.07 1.65
CA SER A 218 7.34 18.41 1.11
C SER A 218 8.79 18.55 0.63
N GLY A 219 8.99 18.97 -0.63
CA GLY A 219 10.32 19.16 -1.23
C GLY A 219 10.86 17.96 -2.02
N VAL A 220 10.12 16.85 -2.10
CA VAL A 220 10.48 15.73 -3.00
C VAL A 220 9.93 15.99 -4.40
N ASP A 221 10.81 16.10 -5.40
CA ASP A 221 10.42 16.15 -6.81
C ASP A 221 10.27 14.72 -7.36
N PHE A 222 9.05 14.37 -7.76
CA PHE A 222 8.71 13.07 -8.33
C PHE A 222 8.87 13.02 -9.86
N GLY A 223 9.26 14.13 -10.49
CA GLY A 223 9.35 14.24 -11.94
C GLY A 223 8.00 13.98 -12.63
N ASN A 224 7.99 13.10 -13.63
CA ASN A 224 6.78 12.72 -14.39
C ASN A 224 6.07 11.46 -13.84
N ASP A 225 6.56 10.87 -12.75
CA ASP A 225 6.02 9.62 -12.23
C ASP A 225 4.79 9.88 -11.34
N ASP A 226 3.82 8.96 -11.34
CA ASP A 226 2.61 9.04 -10.54
C ASP A 226 2.94 8.83 -9.03
N PRO A 227 2.71 9.83 -8.15
CA PRO A 227 3.14 9.78 -6.76
C PRO A 227 2.41 8.72 -5.90
N ASN A 228 1.40 8.04 -6.46
CA ASN A 228 0.57 7.07 -5.75
C ASN A 228 1.27 5.73 -5.43
N PHE A 229 2.54 5.53 -5.82
CA PHE A 229 3.28 4.26 -5.66
C PHE A 229 4.61 4.37 -4.90
N TYR A 230 4.76 5.43 -4.09
CA TYR A 230 6.01 5.72 -3.38
C TYR A 230 5.95 5.40 -1.89
N MET A 231 6.98 4.69 -1.41
CA MET A 231 7.30 4.53 0.01
C MET A 231 8.65 5.19 0.28
N MET A 232 8.78 5.94 1.36
CA MET A 232 10.07 6.47 1.81
C MET A 232 10.50 5.78 3.09
N ILE A 233 11.73 5.30 3.08
CA ILE A 233 12.43 4.83 4.26
C ILE A 233 13.37 5.94 4.68
N ARG A 234 13.07 6.58 5.81
CA ARG A 234 13.89 7.61 6.41
C ARG A 234 14.79 6.98 7.47
N PHE A 235 16.05 6.81 7.12
CA PHE A 235 17.06 6.33 8.04
C PHE A 235 17.42 7.39 9.07
N ARG A 236 17.39 7.01 10.35
CA ARG A 236 18.06 7.74 11.42
C ARG A 236 19.47 7.18 11.51
N VAL A 237 20.34 7.56 10.59
CA VAL A 237 21.72 7.10 10.63
C VAL A 237 22.43 7.79 11.80
N PRO A 238 22.98 7.03 12.77
CA PRO A 238 23.87 7.62 13.76
C PRO A 238 25.09 8.19 13.03
N LEU A 239 25.55 9.38 13.45
CA LEU A 239 26.71 10.15 12.95
C LEU A 239 28.04 9.39 12.67
N LEU A 240 28.10 8.08 12.94
CA LEU A 240 29.32 7.27 12.95
C LEU A 240 29.50 6.41 11.69
N ALA A 241 28.54 6.37 10.76
CA ALA A 241 28.61 5.55 9.54
C ALA A 241 28.90 6.38 8.28
N TYR A 242 29.85 7.33 8.35
CA TYR A 242 30.32 8.07 7.18
C TYR A 242 31.59 7.43 6.62
N GLU A 243 31.58 7.13 5.32
CA GLU A 243 32.83 6.84 4.59
C GLU A 243 33.30 8.11 3.90
N TYR A 244 34.37 8.69 4.43
CA TYR A 244 35.04 9.84 3.83
C TYR A 244 36.04 9.38 2.77
N PHE A 245 36.16 10.17 1.70
CA PHE A 245 37.26 10.03 0.75
C PHE A 245 38.61 10.18 1.46
N ARG A 246 39.50 9.21 1.25
CA ARG A 246 40.83 9.20 1.89
C ARG A 246 41.89 9.44 0.83
N SER A 247 42.57 10.59 0.92
CA SER A 247 43.70 10.89 0.06
C SER A 247 44.77 9.79 0.15
N GLY A 248 45.16 9.23 -0.99
CA GLY A 248 46.13 8.13 -1.09
C GLY A 248 45.57 6.72 -0.96
N VAL A 249 44.26 6.56 -0.67
CA VAL A 249 43.57 5.26 -0.63
C VAL A 249 42.42 5.22 -1.65
N SER A 250 41.63 6.29 -1.72
CA SER A 250 40.53 6.44 -2.67
C SER A 250 41.04 6.86 -4.06
N THR A 251 40.31 6.48 -5.10
CA THR A 251 40.64 6.72 -6.52
C THR A 251 39.80 7.82 -7.15
N ALA A 252 40.26 8.37 -8.28
CA ALA A 252 39.50 9.36 -9.02
C ALA A 252 38.21 8.73 -9.58
N GLY A 253 37.07 9.13 -8.99
CA GLY A 253 35.76 8.54 -9.25
C GLY A 253 35.00 8.15 -7.98
N ASP A 254 35.71 7.99 -6.86
CA ASP A 254 35.10 7.69 -5.57
C ASP A 254 34.38 8.93 -5.00
N LEU A 255 33.29 8.70 -4.28
CA LEU A 255 32.51 9.75 -3.63
C LEU A 255 33.35 10.45 -2.55
N LEU A 256 33.26 11.78 -2.48
CA LEU A 256 33.92 12.57 -1.43
C LEU A 256 33.37 12.23 -0.02
N LEU A 257 32.11 11.82 0.02
CA LEU A 257 31.39 11.40 1.20
C LEU A 257 30.31 10.42 0.75
N ASP A 258 30.32 9.20 1.30
CA ASP A 258 29.24 8.24 1.15
C ASP A 258 28.45 8.13 2.46
N PHE A 259 27.13 8.28 2.33
CA PHE A 259 26.14 8.20 3.41
C PHE A 259 25.14 7.06 3.16
N SER A 260 25.34 6.28 2.10
CA SER A 260 24.46 5.17 1.75
C SER A 260 24.61 4.01 2.73
N ASN A 261 23.51 3.30 2.96
CA ASN A 261 23.52 2.02 3.62
C ASN A 261 23.22 0.92 2.59
N TYR A 262 24.19 0.68 1.71
CA TYR A 262 24.04 -0.23 0.58
C TYR A 262 23.54 -1.64 0.98
N SER A 263 23.94 -2.12 2.17
CA SER A 263 23.47 -3.41 2.68
C SER A 263 21.96 -3.42 2.95
N VAL A 264 21.40 -2.33 3.47
CA VAL A 264 19.96 -2.20 3.66
C VAL A 264 19.26 -1.93 2.33
N GLU A 265 19.75 -0.96 1.56
CA GLU A 265 19.15 -0.61 0.26
C GLU A 265 19.05 -1.83 -0.66
N SER A 266 20.11 -2.64 -0.79
CA SER A 266 20.10 -3.84 -1.62
C SER A 266 19.13 -4.93 -1.13
N VAL A 267 18.95 -5.07 0.19
CA VAL A 267 17.94 -5.98 0.75
C VAL A 267 16.56 -5.48 0.38
N PHE A 268 16.28 -4.19 0.59
CA PHE A 268 15.00 -3.57 0.31
C PHE A 268 14.64 -3.55 -1.18
N GLU A 269 15.61 -3.26 -2.05
CA GLU A 269 15.45 -3.32 -3.50
C GLU A 269 15.12 -4.72 -4.02
N ARG A 270 15.58 -5.77 -3.31
CA ARG A 270 15.29 -7.17 -3.67
C ARG A 270 13.92 -7.65 -3.18
N ILE A 271 13.48 -7.18 -2.01
CA ILE A 271 12.23 -7.63 -1.40
C ILE A 271 11.03 -6.74 -1.75
N LYS A 272 11.27 -5.51 -2.21
CA LYS A 272 10.20 -4.59 -2.59
C LYS A 272 9.41 -5.17 -3.76
N GLN A 273 8.14 -4.84 -3.81
CA GLN A 273 7.30 -5.23 -4.93
C GLN A 273 7.66 -4.44 -6.19
N ALA A 274 7.39 -5.04 -7.35
CA ALA A 274 7.69 -4.44 -8.65
C ALA A 274 7.03 -3.05 -8.86
N HIS A 275 5.89 -2.79 -8.21
CA HIS A 275 5.15 -1.54 -8.31
C HIS A 275 5.38 -0.58 -7.14
N VAL A 276 6.31 -0.87 -6.22
CA VAL A 276 6.64 0.01 -5.09
C VAL A 276 7.99 0.66 -5.34
N LYS A 277 8.04 1.99 -5.34
CA LYS A 277 9.29 2.75 -5.42
C LYS A 277 9.71 3.18 -4.02
N ILE A 278 10.91 2.77 -3.60
CA ILE A 278 11.48 3.12 -2.29
C ILE A 278 12.39 4.32 -2.44
N ILE A 279 12.15 5.36 -1.65
CA ILE A 279 13.02 6.53 -1.51
C ILE A 279 13.79 6.40 -0.20
N TYR A 280 15.11 6.51 -0.24
CA TYR A 280 15.95 6.50 0.94
C TYR A 280 16.28 7.93 1.35
N SER A 281 15.95 8.29 2.59
CA SER A 281 16.25 9.61 3.16
C SER A 281 17.17 9.43 4.36
N TYR A 282 18.28 10.16 4.36
CA TYR A 282 19.30 10.09 5.40
C TYR A 282 19.25 11.35 6.26
N LEU A 283 18.90 11.21 7.54
CA LEU A 283 18.89 12.34 8.47
C LEU A 283 20.33 12.71 8.85
N THR A 284 20.85 13.79 8.27
CA THR A 284 22.08 14.42 8.73
C THR A 284 21.80 15.35 9.91
N PRO A 285 22.66 15.38 10.94
CA PRO A 285 22.58 16.39 11.99
C PRO A 285 22.78 17.78 11.37
N ARG A 286 21.98 18.76 11.80
CA ARG A 286 21.97 20.15 11.28
C ARG A 286 23.30 20.90 11.35
N ASN A 287 24.30 20.39 12.07
CA ASN A 287 25.60 21.02 12.26
C ASN A 287 26.72 20.01 11.94
N MET A 288 27.21 20.00 10.71
CA MET A 288 28.43 19.26 10.38
C MET A 288 29.65 20.11 10.74
N VAL A 289 30.48 19.66 11.67
CA VAL A 289 31.79 20.29 11.94
C VAL A 289 32.81 19.66 11.00
N VAL A 290 33.49 20.48 10.20
CA VAL A 290 34.55 19.98 9.32
C VAL A 290 35.76 19.63 10.19
N VAL A 291 36.18 18.37 10.16
CA VAL A 291 37.34 17.86 10.89
C VAL A 291 38.44 17.42 9.93
N THR A 292 39.70 17.56 10.35
CA THR A 292 40.86 17.03 9.63
C THR A 292 40.91 15.50 9.71
N SER A 293 41.80 14.87 8.94
CA SER A 293 42.07 13.43 9.00
C SER A 293 42.55 12.93 10.37
N SER A 294 42.97 13.82 11.26
CA SER A 294 43.32 13.54 12.67
C SER A 294 42.15 13.71 13.64
N GLY A 295 40.94 14.04 13.15
CA GLY A 295 39.75 14.28 13.96
C GLY A 295 39.70 15.67 14.62
N ALA A 296 40.64 16.56 14.32
CA ALA A 296 40.63 17.92 14.85
C ALA A 296 39.67 18.81 14.06
N ALA A 297 38.80 19.56 14.75
CA ALA A 297 37.94 20.54 14.10
C ALA A 297 38.79 21.61 13.39
N ILE A 298 38.42 21.97 12.16
CA ILE A 298 39.06 23.09 11.47
C ILE A 298 38.54 24.37 12.10
N VAL A 299 39.45 25.14 12.69
CA VAL A 299 39.16 26.41 13.35
C VAL A 299 39.74 27.54 12.50
N THR A 300 38.95 28.57 12.24
CA THR A 300 39.39 29.77 11.52
C THR A 300 40.37 30.58 12.38
N SER A 301 41.07 31.55 11.77
CA SER A 301 42.09 32.37 12.45
C SER A 301 41.56 33.22 13.62
N ASN A 302 40.24 33.39 13.72
CA ASN A 302 39.53 34.06 14.81
C ASN A 302 39.02 33.10 15.91
N GLY A 303 39.36 31.80 15.86
CA GLY A 303 39.00 30.83 16.89
C GLY A 303 37.61 30.20 16.74
N GLU A 304 36.90 30.48 15.64
CA GLU A 304 35.59 29.91 15.37
C GLU A 304 35.69 28.57 14.64
N ARG A 305 34.85 27.60 15.00
CA ARG A 305 34.82 26.30 14.31
C ARG A 305 34.11 26.46 12.97
N LEU A 306 34.70 25.93 11.90
CA LEU A 306 34.01 25.82 10.61
C LEU A 306 32.88 24.81 10.71
N ILE A 307 31.66 25.33 10.75
CA ILE A 307 30.43 24.57 10.66
C ILE A 307 29.97 24.61 9.21
N ALA A 308 29.92 23.44 8.55
CA ALA A 308 29.23 23.29 7.29
C ALA A 308 27.73 23.26 7.59
N TYR A 309 27.04 24.31 7.17
CA TYR A 309 25.58 24.35 7.19
C TYR A 309 25.07 23.66 5.93
N THR A 310 24.34 22.55 6.09
CA THR A 310 23.39 22.11 5.08
C THR A 310 22.14 22.97 5.21
N TYR A 311 21.73 23.62 4.12
CA TYR A 311 20.52 24.43 4.09
C TYR A 311 19.30 23.62 4.56
N PRO A 312 18.39 24.23 5.33
CA PRO A 312 17.09 23.63 5.58
C PRO A 312 16.24 23.80 4.32
N GLU A 313 15.86 22.70 3.68
CA GLU A 313 14.63 22.62 2.90
C GLU A 313 13.58 21.86 3.72
#